data_AF-A0A1H9P5R7-F1
#
_entry.id   AF-A0A1H9P5R7-F1
#
_cell.length_a   1.000
_cell.length_b   1.000
_cell.length_c   1.000
_cell.angle_alpha   90.00
_cell.angle_beta   90.00
_cell.angle_gamma   90.00
#
_symmetry.space_group_name_H-M   'P 1'
#
loop_
_entity.id
_entity.type
_entity.pdbx_description
1 polymer ?
#
loop_
_entity_poly.entity_id
_entity_poly.type
_entity_poly.pdbx_seq_one_letter_code
_entity_poly.pdbx_strand_id
1 'polypeptide(L)'
;MICNKCGAENENGALFCGSCGAKLEQVNNDPNSFEYSYGTTNNANENNANENNANENNAVNLNKDVSNKEETNQEMSNQGFENQGFQNQGMPNQGFENQGMPNQGMPNQGFQNQGMPNPGFQGQMMPKRQITKDIKILFGLIGAAVVALILFFVVGSILNDFNHASDAYYNAVKNYDYKTINKYTNVTDKTFLTEKNFKKSFDLDKKFTGKLVDKEDVDTAFDISKVKKFNIENEKGRSGYLKLTGTKGSSKNFLFFNAWKISCPQVVAQRVNFIVPKDAKLYINGDQVPTKYITSHATTTDTYLIPAMYDGQYSISVKPIGHSKMTVKRLVGSQVMDERPSTYFSLTRIKLNESEQKELLKQAKKDYARLLNAFVKQEDYETVKDMFATSNSISKYRYNNLARLFTASNAKVGIANIKINDIKGSISNNDVNTPSVRLSYNDKVDGVENVGTETKIFRDRGRTGYVRVTYKYDEKKGWLVNYLYMYLG
;
A
#
# COMPACT_ATOMS: atom_id res chain seq x y z
N MET A 1 45.12 -24.01 -48.53
CA MET A 1 44.34 -24.72 -47.48
C MET A 1 42.83 -24.51 -47.66
N ILE A 2 42.01 -25.56 -47.49
CA ILE A 2 40.54 -25.53 -47.75
C ILE A 2 39.75 -25.26 -46.46
N CYS A 3 38.73 -24.42 -46.54
CA CYS A 3 37.85 -24.12 -45.41
C CYS A 3 36.86 -25.24 -45.12
N ASN A 4 36.93 -25.83 -43.92
CA ASN A 4 36.00 -26.85 -43.42
C ASN A 4 34.53 -26.39 -43.32
N LYS A 5 34.27 -25.07 -43.29
CA LYS A 5 32.92 -24.49 -43.16
C LYS A 5 32.24 -24.14 -44.49
N CYS A 6 33.00 -23.76 -45.52
CA CYS A 6 32.44 -23.30 -46.80
C CYS A 6 33.11 -23.87 -48.07
N GLY A 7 34.14 -24.70 -47.94
CA GLY A 7 34.85 -25.31 -49.08
C GLY A 7 35.78 -24.37 -49.86
N ALA A 8 35.83 -23.07 -49.55
CA ALA A 8 36.71 -22.14 -50.27
C ALA A 8 38.20 -22.43 -50.03
N GLU A 9 39.01 -22.28 -51.07
CA GLU A 9 40.47 -22.29 -51.00
C GLU A 9 41.01 -20.98 -50.40
N ASN A 10 42.13 -21.08 -49.69
CA ASN A 10 42.79 -19.97 -49.00
C ASN A 10 44.31 -20.17 -49.06
N GLU A 11 45.05 -19.07 -49.01
CA GLU A 11 46.52 -19.05 -49.01
C GLU A 11 47.11 -19.92 -47.88
N ASN A 12 48.25 -20.56 -48.13
CA ASN A 12 48.91 -21.37 -47.12
C ASN A 12 49.49 -20.47 -46.01
N GLY A 13 49.06 -20.72 -44.77
CA GLY A 13 49.36 -19.86 -43.61
C GLY A 13 48.20 -18.95 -43.20
N ALA A 14 47.10 -18.88 -43.96
CA ALA A 14 45.92 -18.13 -43.57
C ALA A 14 45.31 -18.67 -42.25
N LEU A 15 45.15 -17.80 -41.25
CA LEU A 15 44.52 -18.13 -39.96
C LEU A 15 42.98 -18.21 -40.06
N PHE A 16 42.40 -17.63 -41.10
CA PHE A 16 40.96 -17.52 -41.32
C PHE A 16 40.64 -17.65 -42.81
N CYS A 17 39.43 -18.11 -43.11
CA CYS A 17 38.95 -18.24 -44.47
C CYS A 17 38.62 -16.86 -45.07
N GLY A 18 39.25 -16.50 -46.19
CA GLY A 18 39.00 -15.22 -46.88
C GLY A 18 37.58 -15.10 -47.46
N SER A 19 36.88 -16.20 -47.65
CA SER A 19 35.50 -16.23 -48.20
C SER A 19 34.40 -16.15 -47.13
N CYS A 20 34.58 -16.77 -45.95
CA CYS A 20 33.52 -16.85 -44.93
C CYS A 20 33.93 -16.45 -43.50
N GLY A 21 35.18 -16.05 -43.29
CA GLY A 21 35.72 -15.63 -41.98
C GLY A 21 35.86 -16.75 -40.94
N ALA A 22 35.58 -18.02 -41.28
CA ALA A 22 35.79 -19.14 -40.37
C ALA A 22 37.27 -19.28 -40.01
N LYS A 23 37.58 -19.55 -38.74
CA LYS A 23 38.95 -19.86 -38.31
C LYS A 23 39.41 -21.13 -39.02
N LEU A 24 40.59 -21.07 -39.63
CA LEU A 24 41.25 -22.23 -40.21
C LEU A 24 42.21 -22.78 -39.17
N GLU A 25 42.05 -24.05 -38.81
CA GLU A 25 42.91 -24.69 -37.84
C GLU A 25 44.29 -24.93 -38.44
N GLN A 26 45.28 -24.17 -37.98
CA GLN A 26 46.68 -24.47 -38.25
C GLN A 26 47.08 -25.68 -37.40
N VAL A 27 47.38 -26.79 -38.05
CA VAL A 27 48.01 -27.95 -37.40
C VAL A 27 49.48 -27.59 -37.14
N ASN A 28 49.76 -27.03 -35.97
CA ASN A 28 51.12 -26.89 -35.43
C ASN A 28 51.11 -27.36 -33.97
N ASN A 29 51.92 -28.38 -33.69
CA ASN A 29 52.09 -28.95 -32.36
C ASN A 29 53.10 -28.12 -31.56
N ASP A 30 52.65 -27.32 -30.58
CA ASP A 30 53.51 -26.90 -29.45
C ASP A 30 52.66 -26.55 -28.21
N PRO A 31 52.84 -27.18 -27.03
CA PRO A 31 51.94 -27.01 -25.89
C PRO A 31 52.52 -26.06 -24.81
N ASN A 32 52.48 -24.74 -25.03
CA ASN A 32 52.61 -23.77 -23.92
C ASN A 32 52.16 -22.34 -24.29
N SER A 33 51.08 -21.86 -23.66
CA SER A 33 50.96 -20.53 -23.03
C SER A 33 49.49 -20.12 -22.82
N PHE A 34 49.05 -20.03 -21.56
CA PHE A 34 48.02 -19.09 -21.11
C PHE A 34 48.06 -18.99 -19.58
N GLU A 35 48.42 -17.82 -19.07
CA GLU A 35 48.22 -17.46 -17.66
C GLU A 35 47.70 -16.02 -17.56
N TYR A 36 46.80 -15.77 -16.61
CA TYR A 36 46.12 -14.50 -16.40
C TYR A 36 46.71 -13.77 -15.19
N SER A 37 46.72 -12.43 -15.23
CA SER A 37 46.92 -11.62 -14.02
C SER A 37 46.00 -10.41 -13.98
N TYR A 38 45.37 -10.17 -12.83
CA TYR A 38 44.58 -8.98 -12.53
C TYR A 38 45.38 -8.08 -11.59
N GLY A 39 45.67 -6.85 -12.02
CA GLY A 39 46.35 -5.85 -11.18
C GLY A 39 45.36 -4.92 -10.47
N THR A 40 45.33 -4.97 -9.14
CA THR A 40 44.83 -3.88 -8.27
C THR A 40 46.00 -3.03 -7.78
N THR A 41 45.82 -1.71 -7.67
CA THR A 41 46.74 -0.84 -6.93
C THR A 41 46.01 0.02 -5.89
N ASN A 42 46.68 0.17 -4.75
CA ASN A 42 46.40 1.08 -3.65
C ASN A 42 47.73 1.75 -3.25
N ASN A 43 47.66 2.75 -2.38
CA ASN A 43 48.73 3.62 -1.87
C ASN A 43 49.14 4.76 -2.82
N ALA A 44 49.52 5.98 -2.41
CA ALA A 44 49.35 6.82 -1.20
C ALA A 44 50.64 7.64 -1.01
N ASN A 45 50.52 8.98 -0.90
CA ASN A 45 51.53 9.98 -0.48
C ASN A 45 52.89 9.99 -1.25
N GLU A 46 53.52 11.12 -1.55
CA GLU A 46 53.93 12.20 -0.63
C GLU A 46 53.97 13.61 -1.28
N ASN A 47 54.39 14.58 -0.48
CA ASN A 47 54.24 16.03 -0.69
C ASN A 47 55.35 16.65 -1.56
N ASN A 48 55.06 17.80 -2.16
CA ASN A 48 55.94 18.97 -2.00
C ASN A 48 55.18 20.29 -2.20
N ALA A 49 55.72 21.39 -1.64
CA ALA A 49 55.05 22.68 -1.49
C ALA A 49 55.76 23.83 -2.23
N ASN A 50 55.12 25.01 -2.20
CA ASN A 50 55.64 26.35 -2.56
C ASN A 50 55.87 26.62 -4.08
N GLU A 51 55.67 27.83 -4.62
CA GLU A 51 55.17 29.10 -4.05
C GLU A 51 54.66 30.10 -5.12
N ASN A 52 53.76 31.00 -4.70
CA ASN A 52 53.63 32.43 -5.07
C ASN A 52 53.20 32.95 -6.49
N ASN A 53 52.22 33.87 -6.39
CA ASN A 53 51.98 35.11 -7.17
C ASN A 53 51.64 35.06 -8.68
N ALA A 54 50.41 35.50 -9.03
CA ALA A 54 50.17 36.92 -9.38
C ALA A 54 48.66 37.23 -9.55
N ASN A 55 48.25 38.33 -8.93
CA ASN A 55 46.94 38.97 -9.04
C ASN A 55 46.81 39.72 -10.38
N GLU A 56 45.64 39.74 -11.03
CA GLU A 56 45.10 41.00 -11.58
C GLU A 56 43.59 40.97 -11.90
N ASN A 57 43.02 42.17 -11.93
CA ASN A 57 41.59 42.44 -11.92
C ASN A 57 41.02 42.55 -13.34
N ASN A 58 39.71 42.29 -13.49
CA ASN A 58 38.89 43.22 -14.27
C ASN A 58 37.41 43.17 -13.87
N ALA A 59 36.94 44.26 -13.27
CA ALA A 59 35.54 44.58 -13.15
C ALA A 59 35.30 45.91 -13.88
N VAL A 60 34.38 45.92 -14.84
CA VAL A 60 33.80 47.15 -15.39
C VAL A 60 32.30 47.08 -15.16
N ASN A 61 31.76 48.21 -14.70
CA ASN A 61 30.40 48.39 -14.18
C ASN A 61 29.66 49.43 -15.06
N LEU A 62 28.41 49.74 -14.72
CA LEU A 62 27.51 50.77 -15.30
C LEU A 62 26.85 50.30 -16.62
N ASN A 63 25.56 50.50 -16.94
CA ASN A 63 24.39 51.13 -16.27
C ASN A 63 23.13 50.73 -17.11
N LYS A 64 21.84 50.87 -16.73
CA LYS A 64 21.14 51.44 -15.55
C LYS A 64 19.68 50.89 -15.45
N ASP A 65 18.92 51.40 -14.47
CA ASP A 65 17.45 51.67 -14.38
C ASP A 65 16.56 51.37 -15.61
N VAL A 66 15.29 50.94 -15.47
CA VAL A 66 14.18 51.68 -14.85
C VAL A 66 13.15 50.78 -14.15
N SER A 67 12.68 51.24 -12.99
CA SER A 67 11.50 50.73 -12.26
C SER A 67 10.22 51.34 -12.84
N ASN A 68 9.11 50.59 -12.86
CA ASN A 68 7.81 51.19 -12.57
C ASN A 68 6.85 50.23 -11.86
N LYS A 69 6.02 50.82 -11.02
CA LYS A 69 5.13 50.21 -10.02
C LYS A 69 3.68 50.51 -10.41
N GLU A 70 2.75 49.72 -9.89
CA GLU A 70 1.36 50.09 -9.57
C GLU A 70 0.51 50.84 -10.62
N GLU A 71 -0.63 50.25 -11.00
CA GLU A 71 -1.91 50.85 -10.62
C GLU A 71 -3.08 49.85 -10.69
N THR A 72 -3.78 49.73 -9.57
CA THR A 72 -5.14 49.20 -9.49
C THR A 72 -6.12 50.33 -9.76
N ASN A 73 -7.27 50.06 -10.40
CA ASN A 73 -8.52 50.61 -9.89
C ASN A 73 -9.73 49.74 -10.23
N GLN A 74 -10.65 49.69 -9.28
CA GLN A 74 -12.00 49.15 -9.44
C GLN A 74 -12.90 50.28 -9.94
N GLU A 75 -13.93 49.96 -10.71
CA GLU A 75 -15.31 50.41 -10.45
C GLU A 75 -16.27 49.85 -11.50
N MET A 76 -17.27 49.09 -11.04
CA MET A 76 -18.64 49.21 -11.55
C MET A 76 -19.61 48.74 -10.45
N SER A 77 -20.30 49.72 -9.87
CA SER A 77 -21.50 49.47 -9.08
C SER A 77 -22.66 49.11 -10.00
N ASN A 78 -23.55 48.22 -9.55
CA ASN A 78 -24.96 48.34 -9.88
C ASN A 78 -25.83 47.67 -8.82
N GLN A 79 -26.43 48.54 -8.00
CA GLN A 79 -27.81 48.55 -7.50
C GLN A 79 -28.49 47.20 -7.14
N GLY A 80 -28.99 47.14 -5.91
CA GLY A 80 -29.73 45.99 -5.40
C GLY A 80 -31.18 45.95 -5.85
N PHE A 81 -31.78 44.77 -5.73
CA PHE A 81 -33.22 44.59 -5.66
C PHE A 81 -33.57 44.15 -4.24
N GLU A 82 -34.27 45.02 -3.52
CA GLU A 82 -35.11 44.57 -2.42
C GLU A 82 -36.19 43.65 -2.99
N ASN A 83 -36.57 42.61 -2.23
CA ASN A 83 -37.85 41.97 -2.49
C ASN A 83 -38.56 41.67 -1.17
N GLN A 84 -39.84 42.00 -1.17
CA GLN A 84 -40.65 42.20 0.03
C GLN A 84 -41.08 40.87 0.64
N GLY A 85 -41.42 40.91 1.93
CA GLY A 85 -41.72 39.70 2.70
C GLY A 85 -43.03 39.04 2.30
N PHE A 86 -43.06 37.72 2.44
CA PHE A 86 -44.31 36.97 2.60
C PHE A 86 -44.55 36.71 4.08
N GLN A 87 -45.42 37.52 4.69
CA GLN A 87 -46.24 36.99 5.77
C GLN A 87 -47.15 35.94 5.17
N ASN A 88 -47.24 34.76 5.78
CA ASN A 88 -48.41 33.93 5.59
C ASN A 88 -48.92 33.41 6.93
N GLN A 89 -50.24 33.42 7.05
CA GLN A 89 -50.97 33.34 8.31
C GLN A 89 -50.92 31.91 8.88
N GLY A 90 -50.97 31.80 10.20
CA GLY A 90 -51.18 30.50 10.84
C GLY A 90 -52.59 29.97 10.57
N MET A 91 -52.73 28.65 10.48
CA MET A 91 -54.01 27.97 10.65
C MET A 91 -53.91 27.04 11.88
N PRO A 92 -54.96 26.98 12.72
CA PRO A 92 -54.91 26.27 13.99
C PRO A 92 -55.02 24.74 13.83
N ASN A 93 -54.49 24.01 14.81
CA ASN A 93 -54.68 22.58 14.95
C ASN A 93 -56.19 22.23 15.01
N GLN A 94 -56.66 21.41 14.07
CA GLN A 94 -57.88 20.64 14.25
C GLN A 94 -57.52 19.29 14.88
N GLY A 95 -58.04 19.03 16.08
CA GLY A 95 -57.96 17.72 16.70
C GLY A 95 -58.91 16.74 16.02
N PHE A 96 -58.48 15.48 15.87
CA PHE A 96 -59.37 14.41 15.45
C PHE A 96 -60.15 13.88 16.66
N GLU A 97 -61.45 14.18 16.69
CA GLU A 97 -62.39 13.54 17.62
C GLU A 97 -62.70 12.11 17.16
N ASN A 98 -62.68 11.15 18.08
CA ASN A 98 -63.12 9.79 17.80
C ASN A 98 -64.64 9.74 17.67
N GLN A 99 -65.15 9.49 16.45
CA GLN A 99 -66.56 9.22 16.23
C GLN A 99 -66.94 7.81 16.74
N GLY A 100 -67.81 7.76 17.75
CA GLY A 100 -68.54 6.54 18.11
C GLY A 100 -69.80 6.40 17.24
N MET A 101 -70.11 5.17 16.80
CA MET A 101 -71.37 4.87 16.12
C MET A 101 -72.43 4.34 17.11
N PRO A 102 -73.64 4.92 17.15
CA PRO A 102 -74.75 4.41 17.97
C PRO A 102 -75.65 3.40 17.23
N ASN A 103 -76.29 2.54 18.03
CA ASN A 103 -77.33 1.54 17.76
C ASN A 103 -78.13 1.57 16.43
N GLN A 104 -78.43 0.35 15.96
CA GLN A 104 -79.77 0.01 15.43
C GLN A 104 -80.29 -1.28 16.08
N GLY A 105 -81.60 -1.32 16.35
CA GLY A 105 -82.33 -2.52 16.78
C GLY A 105 -83.79 -2.41 16.33
N MET A 106 -84.48 -3.55 16.15
CA MET A 106 -85.92 -3.67 15.83
C MET A 106 -86.35 -5.17 15.92
N PRO A 107 -87.65 -5.55 15.97
CA PRO A 107 -88.35 -5.72 17.25
C PRO A 107 -89.09 -7.07 17.45
N ASN A 108 -89.81 -7.18 18.58
CA ASN A 108 -90.56 -8.36 19.07
C ASN A 108 -91.70 -8.90 18.18
N GLN A 109 -91.93 -10.22 18.28
CA GLN A 109 -93.25 -10.90 18.34
C GLN A 109 -93.10 -12.03 19.38
N GLY A 110 -93.91 -12.15 20.45
CA GLY A 110 -95.28 -12.71 20.49
C GLY A 110 -95.23 -14.26 20.55
N PHE A 111 -95.81 -15.02 21.50
CA PHE A 111 -96.90 -14.75 22.46
C PHE A 111 -96.91 -15.73 23.67
N GLN A 112 -97.71 -15.35 24.69
CA GLN A 112 -98.42 -16.16 25.70
C GLN A 112 -97.69 -16.89 26.84
N ASN A 113 -98.04 -16.44 28.05
CA ASN A 113 -97.89 -17.17 29.32
C ASN A 113 -98.83 -18.38 29.39
N GLN A 114 -98.31 -19.52 29.84
CA GLN A 114 -99.06 -20.46 30.69
C GLN A 114 -98.27 -20.69 31.97
N GLY A 115 -98.91 -20.50 33.12
CA GLY A 115 -98.26 -20.62 34.42
C GLY A 115 -98.12 -22.07 34.86
N MET A 116 -96.97 -22.43 35.41
CA MET A 116 -96.80 -23.57 36.31
C MET A 116 -96.07 -23.11 37.58
N PRO A 117 -96.41 -23.64 38.76
CA PRO A 117 -95.94 -23.11 40.03
C PRO A 117 -94.45 -23.37 40.28
N ASN A 118 -93.81 -22.37 40.87
CA ASN A 118 -92.38 -22.23 41.12
C ASN A 118 -91.82 -23.23 42.16
N PRO A 119 -90.93 -24.17 41.78
CA PRO A 119 -90.02 -24.84 42.71
C PRO A 119 -88.78 -23.96 42.88
N GLY A 120 -88.62 -23.35 44.05
CA GLY A 120 -87.56 -22.36 44.29
C GLY A 120 -86.15 -22.93 44.16
N PHE A 121 -85.52 -22.74 42.99
CA PHE A 121 -84.08 -22.93 42.83
C PHE A 121 -83.33 -21.77 43.50
N GLN A 122 -82.91 -22.00 44.74
CA GLN A 122 -81.93 -21.15 45.42
C GLN A 122 -80.69 -21.03 44.54
N GLY A 123 -80.27 -19.79 44.26
CA GLY A 123 -79.07 -19.54 43.48
C GLY A 123 -77.86 -20.14 44.16
N GLN A 124 -77.26 -21.17 43.55
CA GLN A 124 -75.95 -21.66 43.93
C GLN A 124 -74.92 -20.58 43.60
N MET A 125 -74.67 -19.69 44.56
CA MET A 125 -73.47 -18.87 44.54
C MET A 125 -72.28 -19.81 44.46
N MET A 126 -71.45 -19.68 43.42
CA MET A 126 -70.17 -20.39 43.37
C MET A 126 -69.43 -20.13 44.68
N PRO A 127 -68.96 -21.16 45.40
CA PRO A 127 -68.36 -20.98 46.71
C PRO A 127 -67.16 -20.04 46.59
N LYS A 128 -67.19 -18.94 47.34
CA LYS A 128 -66.11 -17.95 47.40
C LYS A 128 -64.88 -18.62 48.01
N ARG A 129 -64.07 -19.27 47.16
CA ARG A 129 -62.95 -20.13 47.57
C ARG A 129 -62.01 -19.31 48.44
N GLN A 130 -62.01 -19.62 49.75
CA GLN A 130 -61.20 -18.86 50.70
C GLN A 130 -59.73 -19.06 50.35
N ILE A 131 -59.03 -17.97 50.03
CA ILE A 131 -57.63 -17.99 49.65
C ILE A 131 -56.82 -18.42 50.89
N THR A 132 -56.30 -19.65 50.87
CA THR A 132 -55.49 -20.20 51.97
C THR A 132 -54.21 -19.38 52.16
N LYS A 133 -53.58 -19.47 53.33
CA LYS A 133 -52.32 -18.74 53.61
C LYS A 133 -51.25 -19.06 52.56
N ASP A 134 -51.17 -20.31 52.12
CA ASP A 134 -50.21 -20.79 51.13
C ASP A 134 -50.46 -20.18 49.75
N ILE A 135 -51.73 -20.04 49.34
CA ILE A 135 -52.09 -19.37 48.09
C ILE A 135 -51.78 -17.86 48.16
N LYS A 136 -51.94 -17.21 49.33
CA LYS A 136 -51.52 -15.81 49.51
C LYS A 136 -50.00 -15.64 49.44
N ILE A 137 -49.24 -16.56 50.05
CA ILE A 137 -47.77 -16.59 49.95
C ILE A 137 -47.35 -16.82 48.50
N LEU A 138 -47.99 -17.75 47.78
CA LEU A 138 -47.74 -18.01 46.36
C LEU A 138 -48.01 -16.77 45.48
N PHE A 139 -49.13 -16.07 45.68
CA PHE A 139 -49.39 -14.80 44.98
C PHE A 139 -48.39 -13.70 45.34
N GLY A 140 -47.94 -13.62 46.60
CA GLY A 140 -46.89 -12.70 47.02
C GLY A 140 -45.54 -13.00 46.35
N LEU A 141 -45.15 -14.27 46.27
CA LEU A 141 -43.93 -14.72 45.59
C LEU A 141 -44.01 -14.48 44.07
N ILE A 142 -45.14 -14.77 43.43
CA ILE A 142 -45.36 -14.47 42.01
C ILE A 142 -45.29 -12.97 41.76
N GLY A 143 -45.93 -12.15 42.60
CA GLY A 143 -45.87 -10.69 42.52
C GLY A 143 -44.44 -10.16 42.64
N ALA A 144 -43.68 -10.63 43.64
CA ALA A 144 -42.28 -10.27 43.82
C ALA A 144 -41.40 -10.70 42.63
N ALA A 145 -41.62 -11.91 42.08
CA ALA A 145 -40.91 -12.40 40.90
C ALA A 145 -41.22 -11.57 39.64
N VAL A 146 -42.47 -11.14 39.45
CA VAL A 146 -42.87 -10.25 38.35
C VAL A 146 -42.22 -8.88 38.49
N VAL A 147 -42.20 -8.29 39.69
CA VAL A 147 -41.50 -7.01 39.94
C VAL A 147 -40.00 -7.14 39.67
N ALA A 148 -39.35 -8.21 40.14
CA ALA A 148 -37.93 -8.47 39.88
C ALA A 148 -37.65 -8.65 38.38
N LEU A 149 -38.54 -9.32 37.64
CA LEU A 149 -38.45 -9.49 36.19
C LEU A 149 -38.62 -8.16 35.45
N ILE A 150 -39.58 -7.31 35.85
CA ILE A 150 -39.75 -5.96 35.29
C ILE A 150 -38.49 -5.13 35.53
N LEU A 151 -37.94 -5.12 36.75
CA LEU A 151 -36.70 -4.42 37.07
C LEU A 151 -35.52 -4.94 36.23
N PHE A 152 -35.41 -6.27 36.03
CA PHE A 152 -34.41 -6.87 35.15
C PHE A 152 -34.56 -6.39 33.69
N PHE A 153 -35.78 -6.31 33.16
CA PHE A 153 -36.02 -5.80 31.80
C PHE A 153 -35.74 -4.30 31.68
N VAL A 154 -36.11 -3.48 32.67
CA VAL A 154 -35.83 -2.03 32.69
C VAL A 154 -34.32 -1.79 32.76
N VAL A 155 -33.63 -2.30 33.78
CA VAL A 155 -32.17 -2.15 33.94
C VAL A 155 -31.42 -2.76 32.76
N GLY A 156 -31.85 -3.94 32.31
CA GLY A 156 -31.29 -4.60 31.14
C GLY A 156 -31.47 -3.78 29.86
N SER A 157 -32.61 -3.12 29.65
CA SER A 157 -32.81 -2.24 28.50
C SER A 157 -31.89 -1.02 28.52
N ILE A 158 -31.69 -0.40 29.69
CA ILE A 158 -30.85 0.80 29.86
C ILE A 158 -29.38 0.47 29.63
N LEU A 159 -28.86 -0.58 30.29
CA LEU A 159 -27.46 -1.02 30.17
C LEU A 159 -27.11 -1.57 28.77
N ASN A 160 -28.11 -1.78 27.91
CA ASN A 160 -27.95 -2.32 26.56
C ASN A 160 -28.62 -1.44 25.48
N ASP A 161 -28.88 -0.15 25.76
CA ASP A 161 -29.16 0.82 24.70
C ASP A 161 -27.87 1.37 24.07
N PHE A 162 -28.01 1.93 22.88
CA PHE A 162 -26.97 2.64 22.17
C PHE A 162 -26.35 3.76 23.01
N ASN A 163 -27.14 4.55 23.75
CA ASN A 163 -26.60 5.68 24.52
C ASN A 163 -25.59 5.19 25.56
N HIS A 164 -25.91 4.12 26.31
CA HIS A 164 -24.96 3.50 27.24
C HIS A 164 -23.71 2.98 26.53
N ALA A 165 -23.87 2.34 25.36
CA ALA A 165 -22.73 1.81 24.58
C ALA A 165 -21.85 2.92 23.96
N SER A 166 -22.44 4.02 23.48
CA SER A 166 -21.71 5.16 22.92
C SER A 166 -20.96 5.91 24.01
N ASP A 167 -21.60 6.14 25.15
CA ASP A 167 -21.01 6.90 26.25
C ASP A 167 -19.92 6.06 26.94
N ALA A 168 -20.09 4.73 27.04
CA ALA A 168 -19.03 3.82 27.49
C ALA A 168 -17.85 3.78 26.50
N TYR A 169 -18.09 3.77 25.19
CA TYR A 169 -17.02 3.83 24.18
C TYR A 169 -16.26 5.17 24.24
N TYR A 170 -16.98 6.28 24.32
CA TYR A 170 -16.42 7.63 24.42
C TYR A 170 -15.59 7.82 25.70
N ASN A 171 -16.10 7.40 26.85
CA ASN A 171 -15.34 7.38 28.10
C ASN A 171 -14.11 6.47 28.03
N ALA A 172 -14.19 5.34 27.30
CA ALA A 172 -13.04 4.47 27.09
C ALA A 172 -11.97 5.11 26.20
N VAL A 173 -12.35 5.91 25.19
CA VAL A 173 -11.42 6.74 24.42
C VAL A 173 -10.73 7.75 25.33
N LYS A 174 -11.51 8.52 26.11
CA LYS A 174 -10.99 9.51 27.07
C LYS A 174 -10.04 8.92 28.11
N ASN A 175 -10.34 7.71 28.59
CA ASN A 175 -9.62 7.06 29.70
C ASN A 175 -8.61 5.99 29.24
N TYR A 176 -8.22 5.97 27.96
CA TYR A 176 -7.24 5.01 27.41
C TYR A 176 -7.63 3.51 27.55
N ASP A 177 -8.90 3.19 27.74
CA ASP A 177 -9.39 1.82 27.92
C ASP A 177 -9.60 1.11 26.58
N TYR A 178 -8.49 0.63 26.02
CA TYR A 178 -8.49 -0.18 24.79
C TYR A 178 -9.36 -1.44 24.91
N LYS A 179 -9.59 -1.99 26.13
CA LYS A 179 -10.41 -3.20 26.32
C LYS A 179 -11.88 -2.87 26.10
N THR A 180 -12.37 -1.74 26.62
CA THR A 180 -13.74 -1.28 26.38
C THR A 180 -13.94 -0.78 24.95
N ILE A 181 -12.96 -0.09 24.35
CA ILE A 181 -12.96 0.21 22.90
C ILE A 181 -13.10 -1.10 22.09
N ASN A 182 -12.32 -2.13 22.42
CA ASN A 182 -12.38 -3.43 21.76
C ASN A 182 -13.66 -4.22 22.04
N LYS A 183 -14.30 -4.04 23.20
CA LYS A 183 -15.60 -4.67 23.54
C LYS A 183 -16.69 -4.14 22.60
N TYR A 184 -16.75 -2.82 22.44
CA TYR A 184 -17.84 -2.14 21.74
C TYR A 184 -17.58 -1.91 20.25
N THR A 185 -16.32 -1.92 19.75
CA THR A 185 -16.05 -1.74 18.31
C THR A 185 -16.80 -2.78 17.44
N ASN A 186 -17.28 -2.35 16.28
CA ASN A 186 -17.94 -3.21 15.28
C ASN A 186 -16.98 -4.10 14.47
N VAL A 187 -15.67 -4.00 14.71
CA VAL A 187 -14.65 -4.84 14.08
C VAL A 187 -14.72 -6.28 14.59
N THR A 188 -14.75 -7.26 13.68
CA THR A 188 -14.71 -8.69 14.00
C THR A 188 -13.28 -9.20 14.21
N ASP A 189 -12.37 -9.01 13.24
CA ASP A 189 -10.96 -9.40 13.38
C ASP A 189 -10.16 -8.31 14.10
N LYS A 190 -9.82 -8.59 15.36
CA LYS A 190 -9.12 -7.68 16.28
C LYS A 190 -7.62 -7.98 16.39
N THR A 191 -7.05 -8.78 15.49
CA THR A 191 -5.64 -9.24 15.55
C THR A 191 -4.63 -8.10 15.72
N PHE A 192 -4.91 -6.91 15.18
CA PHE A 192 -4.04 -5.74 15.29
C PHE A 192 -4.51 -4.70 16.34
N LEU A 193 -5.69 -4.88 16.93
CA LEU A 193 -6.22 -4.05 18.00
C LEU A 193 -5.71 -4.55 19.37
N THR A 194 -4.39 -4.53 19.54
CA THR A 194 -3.70 -5.02 20.75
C THR A 194 -3.28 -3.88 21.66
N GLU A 195 -3.10 -4.17 22.96
CA GLU A 195 -2.55 -3.19 23.92
C GLU A 195 -1.22 -2.58 23.45
N LYS A 196 -0.36 -3.41 22.84
CA LYS A 196 0.92 -2.98 22.26
C LYS A 196 0.74 -1.94 21.15
N ASN A 197 -0.20 -2.16 20.23
CA ASN A 197 -0.46 -1.21 19.15
C ASN A 197 -1.19 0.04 19.65
N PHE A 198 -2.09 -0.11 20.63
CA PHE A 198 -2.72 1.02 21.30
C PHE A 198 -1.64 1.93 21.93
N LYS A 199 -0.86 1.41 22.89
CA LYS A 199 0.16 2.18 23.61
C LYS A 199 1.28 2.77 22.73
N LYS A 200 1.61 2.13 21.60
CA LYS A 200 2.69 2.61 20.71
C LYS A 200 2.26 3.62 19.66
N SER A 201 0.96 3.70 19.35
CA SER A 201 0.47 4.46 18.20
C SER A 201 -0.64 5.45 18.53
N PHE A 202 -1.44 5.17 19.57
CA PHE A 202 -2.52 6.03 20.06
C PHE A 202 -1.97 7.16 20.95
N ASP A 203 -1.40 8.18 20.31
CA ASP A 203 -0.85 9.39 20.94
C ASP A 203 -1.99 10.41 21.18
N LEU A 204 -2.65 10.25 22.34
CA LEU A 204 -3.79 11.06 22.77
C LEU A 204 -3.37 12.49 23.17
N ASP A 205 -2.17 12.64 23.73
CA ASP A 205 -1.58 13.91 24.18
C ASP A 205 -1.42 14.94 23.04
N LYS A 206 -1.46 14.51 21.77
CA LYS A 206 -1.50 15.41 20.61
C LYS A 206 -2.87 15.60 19.97
N LYS A 207 -3.86 14.75 20.30
CA LYS A 207 -5.12 14.63 19.54
C LYS A 207 -6.37 15.11 20.27
N PHE A 208 -6.47 14.93 21.60
CA PHE A 208 -7.70 15.22 22.35
C PHE A 208 -7.45 15.91 23.71
N THR A 209 -6.40 16.74 23.80
CA THR A 209 -6.07 17.52 25.00
C THR A 209 -6.80 18.86 25.11
N GLY A 210 -7.61 19.25 24.12
CA GLY A 210 -8.62 20.28 24.28
C GLY A 210 -9.94 19.67 24.77
N LYS A 211 -10.82 20.52 25.35
CA LYS A 211 -12.10 20.08 25.90
C LYS A 211 -12.86 19.21 24.89
N LEU A 212 -13.27 18.01 25.32
CA LEU A 212 -14.39 17.34 24.70
C LEU A 212 -15.63 18.16 25.07
N VAL A 213 -16.17 18.90 24.10
CA VAL A 213 -17.30 19.80 24.33
C VAL A 213 -18.56 18.99 24.10
N ASP A 214 -19.23 18.59 25.18
CA ASP A 214 -20.49 17.85 25.14
C ASP A 214 -21.59 18.72 24.52
N LYS A 215 -21.68 18.66 23.19
CA LYS A 215 -22.79 19.11 22.35
C LYS A 215 -23.13 17.95 21.43
N GLU A 216 -24.24 17.29 21.73
CA GLU A 216 -24.73 16.10 21.04
C GLU A 216 -25.60 16.51 19.85
N ASP A 217 -25.05 16.36 18.64
CA ASP A 217 -25.83 16.45 17.41
C ASP A 217 -26.43 15.08 17.08
N VAL A 218 -27.74 14.91 17.32
CA VAL A 218 -28.49 13.70 16.99
C VAL A 218 -28.89 13.73 15.52
N ASP A 219 -28.29 12.85 14.73
CA ASP A 219 -28.58 12.66 13.30
C ASP A 219 -29.54 11.46 13.16
N THR A 220 -30.83 11.70 12.90
CA THR A 220 -31.86 10.66 12.95
C THR A 220 -31.84 9.76 11.72
N ALA A 221 -31.07 8.67 11.84
CA ALA A 221 -31.23 7.35 11.23
C ALA A 221 -31.84 7.22 9.81
N PHE A 222 -31.08 6.56 8.92
CA PHE A 222 -31.68 5.52 8.08
C PHE A 222 -31.87 4.25 8.96
N ASP A 223 -33.02 3.58 8.83
CA ASP A 223 -33.72 2.64 9.77
C ASP A 223 -32.94 1.57 10.58
N ILE A 224 -31.63 1.41 10.39
CA ILE A 224 -30.81 0.36 11.01
C ILE A 224 -29.62 0.85 11.85
N SER A 225 -29.30 2.15 11.86
CA SER A 225 -28.19 2.69 12.65
C SER A 225 -28.54 3.94 13.44
N LYS A 226 -28.02 4.03 14.68
CA LYS A 226 -28.06 5.25 15.52
C LYS A 226 -26.71 5.98 15.40
N VAL A 227 -26.70 7.31 15.50
CA VAL A 227 -25.47 8.12 15.40
C VAL A 227 -25.39 9.09 16.58
N LYS A 228 -24.21 9.21 17.18
CA LYS A 228 -23.88 10.24 18.18
C LYS A 228 -22.58 10.93 17.78
N LYS A 229 -22.57 12.26 17.79
CA LYS A 229 -21.38 13.09 17.54
C LYS A 229 -20.92 13.72 18.86
N PHE A 230 -19.62 13.73 19.10
CA PHE A 230 -18.99 14.44 20.22
C PHE A 230 -17.98 15.42 19.65
N ASN A 231 -18.09 16.70 20.02
CA ASN A 231 -17.13 17.70 19.61
C ASN A 231 -15.85 17.57 20.45
N ILE A 232 -14.72 17.77 19.80
CA ILE A 232 -13.39 17.65 20.38
C ILE A 232 -12.57 18.87 20.00
N GLU A 233 -11.64 19.24 20.86
CA GLU A 233 -10.74 20.37 20.65
C GLU A 233 -9.30 19.87 20.88
N ASN A 234 -8.30 20.55 20.32
CA ASN A 234 -6.90 20.32 20.67
C ASN A 234 -6.33 21.51 21.47
N GLU A 235 -5.11 21.37 22.02
CA GLU A 235 -4.39 22.44 22.73
C GLU A 235 -4.27 23.78 21.98
N LYS A 236 -4.46 23.78 20.65
CA LYS A 236 -4.37 24.97 19.80
C LYS A 236 -5.74 25.58 19.49
N GLY A 237 -6.79 25.18 20.21
CA GLY A 237 -8.15 25.67 20.03
C GLY A 237 -8.84 25.22 18.74
N ARG A 238 -8.32 24.19 18.06
CA ARG A 238 -8.91 23.69 16.79
C ARG A 238 -9.96 22.64 17.09
N SER A 239 -11.14 22.78 16.50
CA SER A 239 -12.29 21.92 16.71
C SER A 239 -12.46 20.87 15.62
N GLY A 240 -13.01 19.73 16.02
CA GLY A 240 -13.36 18.59 15.17
C GLY A 240 -14.41 17.72 15.88
N TYR A 241 -14.63 16.49 15.43
CA TYR A 241 -15.60 15.59 16.07
C TYR A 241 -15.25 14.10 15.99
N LEU A 242 -15.67 13.36 17.02
CA LEU A 242 -15.83 11.91 17.00
C LEU A 242 -17.26 11.57 16.54
N LYS A 243 -17.40 10.74 15.50
CA LYS A 243 -18.69 10.22 15.05
C LYS A 243 -18.80 8.75 15.44
N LEU A 244 -19.66 8.44 16.40
CA LEU A 244 -19.97 7.08 16.83
C LEU A 244 -21.24 6.64 16.11
N THR A 245 -21.10 5.67 15.21
CA THR A 245 -22.23 5.05 14.49
C THR A 245 -22.52 3.69 15.10
N GLY A 246 -23.65 3.56 15.78
CA GLY A 246 -24.10 2.34 16.43
C GLY A 246 -24.94 1.46 15.52
N THR A 247 -24.60 0.18 15.45
CA THR A 247 -25.43 -0.88 14.86
C THR A 247 -25.75 -1.95 15.90
N LYS A 248 -26.90 -2.62 15.73
CA LYS A 248 -27.24 -3.79 16.56
C LYS A 248 -26.33 -4.95 16.15
N GLY A 249 -25.54 -5.48 17.08
CA GLY A 249 -24.78 -6.71 16.86
C GLY A 249 -25.69 -7.92 16.69
N SER A 250 -25.18 -8.98 16.06
CA SER A 250 -25.91 -10.23 15.85
C SER A 250 -26.18 -11.01 17.15
N SER A 251 -25.35 -10.81 18.18
CA SER A 251 -25.52 -11.43 19.50
C SER A 251 -26.46 -10.62 20.40
N LYS A 252 -27.23 -11.31 21.22
CA LYS A 252 -28.05 -10.72 22.29
C LYS A 252 -27.36 -10.84 23.64
N ASN A 253 -27.38 -9.76 24.44
CA ASN A 253 -26.98 -9.81 25.84
C ASN A 253 -28.15 -10.36 26.66
N PHE A 254 -27.88 -11.36 27.50
CA PHE A 254 -28.89 -12.11 28.26
C PHE A 254 -30.07 -12.62 27.40
N LEU A 255 -29.82 -13.03 26.15
CA LEU A 255 -30.82 -13.47 25.15
C LEU A 255 -31.82 -12.39 24.66
N PHE A 256 -32.15 -11.38 25.47
CA PHE A 256 -33.18 -10.39 25.15
C PHE A 256 -32.63 -9.10 24.55
N PHE A 257 -31.56 -8.55 25.13
CA PHE A 257 -31.13 -7.17 24.88
C PHE A 257 -30.14 -7.06 23.71
N ASN A 258 -30.15 -5.93 23.00
CA ASN A 258 -29.29 -5.72 21.84
C ASN A 258 -27.83 -5.47 22.27
N ALA A 259 -26.87 -6.22 21.74
CA ALA A 259 -25.45 -5.90 21.93
C ALA A 259 -25.01 -4.86 20.90
N TRP A 260 -25.10 -3.57 21.23
CA TRP A 260 -24.68 -2.50 20.32
C TRP A 260 -23.18 -2.55 20.01
N LYS A 261 -22.87 -2.28 18.73
CA LYS A 261 -21.51 -2.17 18.20
C LYS A 261 -21.31 -0.79 17.59
N ILE A 262 -20.15 -0.20 17.87
CA ILE A 262 -19.79 1.18 17.53
C ILE A 262 -18.74 1.18 16.43
N SER A 263 -19.03 1.86 15.32
CA SER A 263 -18.04 2.31 14.35
C SER A 263 -17.61 3.73 14.69
N CYS A 264 -16.30 3.95 14.85
CA CYS A 264 -15.70 5.28 15.04
C CYS A 264 -14.36 5.34 14.28
N PRO A 265 -14.36 5.75 12.99
CA PRO A 265 -13.16 5.76 12.15
C PRO A 265 -12.00 6.63 12.68
N GLN A 266 -12.31 7.66 13.48
CA GLN A 266 -11.35 8.55 14.15
C GLN A 266 -10.56 7.88 15.29
N VAL A 267 -10.94 6.66 15.70
CA VAL A 267 -10.33 5.90 16.80
C VAL A 267 -9.88 4.52 16.32
N VAL A 268 -10.70 3.87 15.49
CA VAL A 268 -10.42 2.56 14.89
C VAL A 268 -10.60 2.66 13.38
N ALA A 269 -9.48 2.89 12.69
CA ALA A 269 -9.40 2.85 11.24
C ALA A 269 -9.64 1.42 10.74
N GLN A 270 -10.55 1.26 9.79
CA GLN A 270 -10.90 -0.05 9.22
C GLN A 270 -10.36 -0.17 7.79
N ARG A 271 -10.11 -1.41 7.35
CA ARG A 271 -9.67 -1.74 5.98
C ARG A 271 -8.41 -0.99 5.56
N VAL A 272 -7.36 -1.07 6.37
CA VAL A 272 -6.08 -0.38 6.12
C VAL A 272 -5.25 -1.18 5.11
N ASN A 273 -4.96 -0.58 3.95
CA ASN A 273 -4.25 -1.19 2.84
C ASN A 273 -2.77 -0.79 2.83
N PHE A 274 -1.88 -1.77 2.72
CA PHE A 274 -0.45 -1.58 2.48
C PHE A 274 -0.06 -2.29 1.18
N ILE A 275 0.33 -1.51 0.17
CA ILE A 275 0.88 -2.03 -1.08
C ILE A 275 2.40 -2.08 -0.95
N VAL A 276 2.97 -3.27 -1.07
CA VAL A 276 4.41 -3.53 -0.96
C VAL A 276 4.96 -4.13 -2.27
N PRO A 277 6.28 -4.14 -2.49
CA PRO A 277 6.90 -4.91 -3.57
C PRO A 277 6.44 -6.37 -3.57
N LYS A 278 6.46 -7.01 -4.74
CA LYS A 278 6.04 -8.40 -4.90
C LYS A 278 6.79 -9.32 -3.92
N ASP A 279 6.03 -10.18 -3.25
CA ASP A 279 6.46 -11.18 -2.26
C ASP A 279 7.20 -10.60 -1.03
N ALA A 280 7.12 -9.27 -0.80
CA ALA A 280 7.75 -8.62 0.33
C ALA A 280 7.01 -8.87 1.66
N LYS A 281 7.78 -8.97 2.75
CA LYS A 281 7.27 -9.13 4.11
C LYS A 281 6.97 -7.78 4.73
N LEU A 282 5.72 -7.57 5.13
CA LEU A 282 5.26 -6.39 5.85
C LEU A 282 5.40 -6.60 7.37
N TYR A 283 5.79 -5.54 8.10
CA TYR A 283 5.85 -5.53 9.56
C TYR A 283 5.17 -4.26 10.11
N ILE A 284 4.41 -4.41 11.20
CA ILE A 284 3.73 -3.32 11.90
C ILE A 284 4.25 -3.29 13.33
N ASN A 285 4.82 -2.16 13.76
CA ASN A 285 5.45 -1.96 15.08
C ASN A 285 6.49 -3.04 15.46
N GLY A 286 7.12 -3.64 14.44
CA GLY A 286 8.13 -4.70 14.53
C GLY A 286 7.59 -6.11 14.25
N ASP A 287 6.29 -6.35 14.37
CA ASP A 287 5.69 -7.68 14.23
C ASP A 287 5.38 -7.98 12.77
N GLN A 288 5.72 -9.19 12.29
CA GLN A 288 5.45 -9.57 10.90
C GLN A 288 3.95 -9.77 10.69
N VAL A 289 3.41 -9.16 9.62
CA VAL A 289 2.02 -9.37 9.20
C VAL A 289 1.89 -10.74 8.55
N PRO A 290 0.96 -11.60 9.01
CA PRO A 290 0.70 -12.90 8.38
C PRO A 290 0.24 -12.77 6.92
N THR A 291 0.70 -13.67 6.05
CA THR A 291 0.38 -13.67 4.61
C THR A 291 -1.11 -13.86 4.32
N LYS A 292 -1.90 -14.42 5.25
CA LYS A 292 -3.38 -14.48 5.15
C LYS A 292 -4.08 -13.11 5.01
N TYR A 293 -3.37 -12.02 5.28
CA TYR A 293 -3.87 -10.66 5.08
C TYR A 293 -3.55 -10.09 3.68
N ILE A 294 -2.83 -10.82 2.83
CA ILE A 294 -2.65 -10.44 1.42
C ILE A 294 -3.95 -10.74 0.68
N THR A 295 -4.55 -9.72 0.07
CA THR A 295 -5.84 -9.83 -0.65
C THR A 295 -5.72 -9.56 -2.16
N SER A 296 -4.53 -9.19 -2.64
CA SER A 296 -4.26 -9.03 -4.07
C SER A 296 -2.80 -9.30 -4.37
N HIS A 297 -2.58 -10.00 -5.50
CA HIS A 297 -1.28 -10.34 -6.06
C HIS A 297 -1.19 -9.76 -7.48
N ALA A 298 -0.57 -8.59 -7.64
CA ALA A 298 -0.30 -8.00 -8.94
C ALA A 298 1.09 -8.42 -9.45
N THR A 299 1.41 -8.06 -10.71
CA THR A 299 2.68 -8.42 -11.37
C THR A 299 3.93 -7.96 -10.61
N THR A 300 3.86 -6.82 -9.91
CA THR A 300 5.01 -6.17 -9.24
C THR A 300 4.76 -5.83 -7.78
N THR A 301 3.56 -6.10 -7.24
CA THR A 301 3.17 -5.70 -5.88
C THR A 301 2.19 -6.67 -5.26
N ASP A 302 2.24 -6.78 -3.94
CA ASP A 302 1.18 -7.42 -3.14
C ASP A 302 0.48 -6.39 -2.25
N THR A 303 -0.83 -6.57 -2.03
CA THR A 303 -1.64 -5.69 -1.17
C THR A 303 -2.06 -6.44 0.08
N TYR A 304 -1.59 -5.98 1.24
CA TYR A 304 -2.07 -6.41 2.55
C TYR A 304 -3.27 -5.57 2.97
N LEU A 305 -4.39 -6.21 3.30
CA LEU A 305 -5.59 -5.59 3.88
C LEU A 305 -5.66 -5.93 5.37
N ILE A 306 -5.33 -4.96 6.22
CA ILE A 306 -5.47 -5.07 7.68
C ILE A 306 -6.92 -4.71 8.05
N PRO A 307 -7.68 -5.62 8.72
CA PRO A 307 -9.10 -5.39 8.98
C PRO A 307 -9.38 -4.13 9.81
N ALA A 308 -8.58 -3.90 10.86
CA ALA A 308 -8.62 -2.67 11.64
C ALA A 308 -7.28 -2.38 12.34
N MET A 309 -7.02 -1.10 12.58
CA MET A 309 -5.92 -0.57 13.37
C MET A 309 -6.46 0.60 14.21
N TYR A 310 -5.87 0.89 15.38
CA TYR A 310 -6.17 2.15 16.05
C TYR A 310 -5.66 3.32 15.20
N ASP A 311 -6.35 4.46 15.24
CA ASP A 311 -5.85 5.71 14.67
C ASP A 311 -4.54 6.09 15.40
N GLY A 312 -3.48 6.47 14.68
CA GLY A 312 -2.18 6.68 15.31
C GLY A 312 -0.95 6.60 14.41
N GLN A 313 0.21 6.89 14.99
CA GLN A 313 1.50 6.79 14.30
C GLN A 313 2.11 5.38 14.48
N TYR A 314 2.30 4.67 13.37
CA TYR A 314 2.90 3.33 13.33
C TYR A 314 4.30 3.37 12.73
N SER A 315 5.17 2.50 13.26
CA SER A 315 6.41 2.12 12.58
C SER A 315 6.10 0.98 11.62
N ILE A 316 6.11 1.24 10.32
CA ILE A 316 5.84 0.27 9.27
C ILE A 316 7.15 -0.11 8.60
N SER A 317 7.48 -1.40 8.58
CA SER A 317 8.64 -1.90 7.85
C SER A 317 8.25 -2.80 6.69
N VAL A 318 9.04 -2.77 5.63
CA VAL A 318 8.91 -3.66 4.48
C VAL A 318 10.27 -4.27 4.20
N LYS A 319 10.33 -5.60 4.10
CA LYS A 319 11.51 -6.36 3.68
C LYS A 319 11.21 -7.02 2.34
N PRO A 320 11.71 -6.48 1.21
CA PRO A 320 11.70 -7.18 -0.08
C PRO A 320 12.51 -8.48 -0.01
N ILE A 321 12.22 -9.42 -0.92
CA ILE A 321 13.05 -10.61 -1.14
C ILE A 321 14.50 -10.19 -1.36
N GLY A 322 15.45 -10.88 -0.71
CA GLY A 322 16.89 -10.64 -0.88
C GLY A 322 17.46 -9.31 -0.37
N HIS A 323 16.63 -8.41 0.20
CA HIS A 323 17.05 -7.03 0.48
C HIS A 323 16.84 -6.60 1.93
N SER A 324 17.46 -5.47 2.26
CA SER A 324 17.40 -4.81 3.56
C SER A 324 15.99 -4.32 3.89
N LYS A 325 15.66 -4.36 5.18
CA LYS A 325 14.34 -3.93 5.69
C LYS A 325 14.26 -2.40 5.75
N MET A 326 13.48 -1.79 4.86
CA MET A 326 13.11 -0.38 4.96
C MET A 326 12.13 -0.19 6.12
N THR A 327 12.24 0.90 6.89
CA THR A 327 11.29 1.27 7.94
C THR A 327 10.88 2.73 7.82
N VAL A 328 9.59 3.02 7.92
CA VAL A 328 9.01 4.35 7.78
C VAL A 328 7.91 4.58 8.83
N LYS A 329 7.79 5.80 9.32
CA LYS A 329 6.63 6.21 10.14
C LYS A 329 5.43 6.50 9.23
N ARG A 330 4.24 6.05 9.61
CA ARG A 330 2.97 6.33 8.92
C ARG A 330 1.88 6.66 9.92
N LEU A 331 1.09 7.68 9.62
CA LEU A 331 -0.08 8.04 10.39
C LEU A 331 -1.29 7.31 9.79
N VAL A 332 -1.75 6.27 10.48
CA VAL A 332 -2.91 5.45 10.11
C VAL A 332 -4.13 6.06 10.77
N GLY A 333 -5.25 6.23 10.06
CA GLY A 333 -6.39 6.91 10.67
C GLY A 333 -7.44 7.45 9.71
N SER A 334 -8.40 8.16 10.28
CA SER A 334 -9.36 9.02 9.57
C SER A 334 -9.04 10.48 9.88
N GLN A 335 -9.22 11.39 8.91
CA GLN A 335 -8.95 12.80 9.16
C GLN A 335 -9.92 13.35 10.23
N VAL A 336 -9.34 14.01 11.24
CA VAL A 336 -10.08 14.62 12.36
C VAL A 336 -9.87 16.14 12.40
N MET A 337 -8.66 16.58 12.06
CA MET A 337 -8.14 17.96 12.16
C MET A 337 -7.24 18.23 10.93
N ASP A 338 -6.19 19.04 11.07
CA ASP A 338 -5.17 19.31 10.03
C ASP A 338 -4.30 18.09 9.67
N GLU A 339 -4.29 17.07 10.53
CA GLU A 339 -3.57 15.83 10.25
C GLU A 339 -4.09 15.17 8.96
N ARG A 340 -3.18 14.59 8.18
CA ARG A 340 -3.50 13.83 6.96
C ARG A 340 -3.18 12.34 7.17
N PRO A 341 -3.92 11.64 8.05
CA PRO A 341 -3.80 10.19 8.16
C PRO A 341 -4.32 9.52 6.89
N SER A 342 -4.03 8.24 6.72
CA SER A 342 -4.54 7.44 5.61
C SER A 342 -4.91 6.03 6.06
N THR A 343 -5.82 5.40 5.32
CA THR A 343 -6.05 3.95 5.35
C THR A 343 -5.46 3.25 4.12
N TYR A 344 -4.66 3.94 3.31
CA TYR A 344 -4.06 3.43 2.09
C TYR A 344 -2.61 3.92 1.93
N PHE A 345 -1.66 2.98 1.88
CA PHE A 345 -0.23 3.26 1.85
C PHE A 345 0.45 2.51 0.72
N SER A 346 1.07 3.26 -0.20
CA SER A 346 2.02 2.69 -1.16
C SER A 346 3.43 2.74 -0.58
N LEU A 347 4.05 1.57 -0.42
CA LEU A 347 5.39 1.34 0.12
C LEU A 347 6.29 0.64 -0.91
N THR A 348 6.01 0.84 -2.19
CA THR A 348 6.68 0.14 -3.31
C THR A 348 8.02 0.74 -3.70
N ARG A 349 8.20 2.05 -3.50
CA ARG A 349 9.41 2.83 -3.86
C ARG A 349 10.53 2.61 -2.85
N ILE A 350 11.06 1.38 -2.80
CA ILE A 350 12.17 0.99 -1.93
C ILE A 350 13.46 1.07 -2.74
N LYS A 351 14.50 1.69 -2.17
CA LYS A 351 15.81 1.83 -2.80
C LYS A 351 16.83 0.87 -2.19
N LEU A 352 17.71 0.34 -3.02
CA LEU A 352 18.91 -0.38 -2.59
C LEU A 352 19.79 0.53 -1.74
N ASN A 353 20.33 0.00 -0.65
CA ASN A 353 21.34 0.68 0.17
C ASN A 353 22.71 0.72 -0.53
N GLU A 354 23.68 1.45 0.03
CA GLU A 354 25.00 1.60 -0.60
C GLU A 354 25.78 0.28 -0.78
N SER A 355 25.64 -0.67 0.16
CA SER A 355 26.28 -1.98 0.07
C SER A 355 25.66 -2.81 -1.06
N GLU A 356 24.33 -2.88 -1.10
CA GLU A 356 23.57 -3.57 -2.15
C GLU A 356 23.85 -2.97 -3.54
N GLN A 357 24.01 -1.65 -3.63
CA GLN A 357 24.44 -0.97 -4.86
C GLN A 357 25.89 -1.32 -5.26
N LYS A 358 26.83 -1.39 -4.31
CA LYS A 358 28.22 -1.81 -4.57
C LYS A 358 28.31 -3.27 -5.04
N GLU A 359 27.52 -4.17 -4.45
CA GLU A 359 27.43 -5.58 -4.85
C GLU A 359 26.83 -5.73 -6.26
N LEU A 360 25.71 -5.05 -6.53
CA LEU A 360 25.08 -5.03 -7.85
C LEU A 360 26.04 -4.51 -8.92
N LEU A 361 26.80 -3.44 -8.63
CA LEU A 361 27.80 -2.88 -9.54
C LEU A 361 28.94 -3.87 -9.82
N LYS A 362 29.43 -4.59 -8.79
CA LYS A 362 30.45 -5.63 -8.93
C LYS A 362 29.94 -6.79 -9.80
N GLN A 363 28.71 -7.26 -9.57
CA GLN A 363 28.09 -8.30 -10.37
C GLN A 363 27.91 -7.85 -11.82
N ALA A 364 27.46 -6.62 -12.06
CA ALA A 364 27.24 -6.11 -13.41
C ALA A 364 28.51 -6.08 -14.27
N LYS A 365 29.67 -5.72 -13.69
CA LYS A 365 30.96 -5.81 -14.40
C LYS A 365 31.31 -7.27 -14.75
N LYS A 366 31.07 -8.22 -13.84
CA LYS A 366 31.31 -9.66 -14.05
C LYS A 366 30.41 -10.23 -15.16
N ASP A 367 29.12 -9.91 -15.13
CA ASP A 367 28.16 -10.37 -16.14
C ASP A 367 28.47 -9.79 -17.52
N TYR A 368 28.82 -8.50 -17.59
CA TYR A 368 29.18 -7.88 -18.86
C TYR A 368 30.44 -8.50 -19.46
N ALA A 369 31.47 -8.80 -18.65
CA ALA A 369 32.66 -9.50 -19.11
C ALA A 369 32.35 -10.93 -19.60
N ARG A 370 31.47 -11.69 -18.92
CA ARG A 370 31.03 -13.01 -19.38
C ARG A 370 30.29 -12.92 -20.71
N LEU A 371 29.38 -11.95 -20.87
CA LEU A 371 28.63 -11.75 -22.11
C LEU A 371 29.54 -11.32 -23.27
N LEU A 372 30.49 -10.41 -23.06
CA LEU A 372 31.46 -10.02 -24.09
C LEU A 372 32.29 -11.22 -24.58
N ASN A 373 32.77 -12.07 -23.66
CA ASN A 373 33.48 -13.30 -24.02
C ASN A 373 32.61 -14.27 -24.83
N ALA A 374 31.35 -14.47 -24.41
CA ALA A 374 30.40 -15.33 -25.13
C ALA A 374 30.10 -14.79 -26.55
N PHE A 375 29.95 -13.47 -26.71
CA PHE A 375 29.76 -12.84 -28.02
C PHE A 375 30.96 -13.02 -28.95
N VAL A 376 32.19 -12.79 -28.47
CA VAL A 376 33.44 -12.97 -29.25
C VAL A 376 33.61 -14.42 -29.69
N LYS A 377 33.30 -15.37 -28.80
CA LYS A 377 33.34 -16.82 -29.08
C LYS A 377 32.15 -17.34 -29.89
N GLN A 378 31.16 -16.49 -30.17
CA GLN A 378 29.90 -16.84 -30.86
C GLN A 378 29.14 -17.99 -30.16
N GLU A 379 29.16 -18.02 -28.83
CA GLU A 379 28.45 -19.03 -28.02
C GLU A 379 26.93 -18.87 -28.15
N ASP A 380 26.17 -19.99 -28.21
CA ASP A 380 24.70 -19.94 -28.22
C ASP A 380 24.17 -19.47 -26.86
N TYR A 381 22.99 -18.83 -26.89
CA TYR A 381 22.23 -18.42 -25.71
C TYR A 381 22.11 -19.53 -24.63
N GLU A 382 22.02 -20.81 -25.00
CA GLU A 382 21.92 -21.90 -24.03
C GLU A 382 23.12 -21.99 -23.06
N THR A 383 24.29 -21.43 -23.41
CA THR A 383 25.51 -21.38 -22.56
C THR A 383 25.51 -20.27 -21.50
N VAL A 384 24.65 -19.26 -21.69
CA VAL A 384 24.54 -18.06 -20.82
C VAL A 384 23.14 -17.86 -20.24
N LYS A 385 22.17 -18.71 -20.58
CA LYS A 385 20.76 -18.59 -20.15
C LYS A 385 20.58 -18.57 -18.63
N ASP A 386 21.52 -19.15 -17.88
CA ASP A 386 21.58 -19.16 -16.42
C ASP A 386 21.73 -17.75 -15.81
N MET A 387 22.34 -16.83 -16.56
CA MET A 387 22.52 -15.43 -16.16
C MET A 387 21.20 -14.63 -16.17
N PHE A 388 20.17 -15.12 -16.88
CA PHE A 388 18.96 -14.35 -17.14
C PHE A 388 17.85 -14.67 -16.13
N ALA A 389 17.17 -13.63 -15.65
CA ALA A 389 16.06 -13.72 -14.70
C ALA A 389 14.85 -14.46 -15.28
N THR A 390 14.73 -14.46 -16.62
CA THR A 390 13.76 -15.26 -17.38
C THR A 390 14.46 -15.78 -18.63
N SER A 391 14.48 -17.10 -18.80
CA SER A 391 15.03 -17.75 -19.99
C SER A 391 13.89 -18.06 -20.98
N ASN A 392 13.66 -17.19 -21.95
CA ASN A 392 12.56 -17.32 -22.92
C ASN A 392 12.97 -16.81 -24.32
N SER A 393 12.02 -16.80 -25.27
CA SER A 393 12.25 -16.30 -26.63
C SER A 393 12.71 -14.84 -26.68
N ILE A 394 12.27 -13.99 -25.74
CA ILE A 394 12.62 -12.57 -25.68
C ILE A 394 14.07 -12.39 -25.21
N SER A 395 14.51 -13.11 -24.17
CA SER A 395 15.90 -13.06 -23.72
C SER A 395 16.86 -13.64 -24.78
N LYS A 396 16.49 -14.77 -25.42
CA LYS A 396 17.25 -15.36 -26.52
C LYS A 396 17.38 -14.42 -27.71
N TYR A 397 16.28 -13.77 -28.13
CA TYR A 397 16.28 -12.77 -29.20
C TYR A 397 17.20 -11.58 -28.89
N ARG A 398 17.13 -11.03 -27.67
CA ARG A 398 18.00 -9.91 -27.24
C ARG A 398 19.48 -10.29 -27.22
N TYR A 399 19.82 -11.47 -26.69
CA TYR A 399 21.18 -11.98 -26.71
C TYR A 399 21.69 -12.14 -28.16
N ASN A 400 20.93 -12.80 -29.03
CA ASN A 400 21.30 -13.03 -30.42
C ASN A 400 21.48 -11.72 -31.22
N ASN A 401 20.64 -10.70 -30.99
CA ASN A 401 20.79 -9.39 -31.62
C ASN A 401 22.08 -8.67 -31.21
N LEU A 402 22.52 -8.84 -29.96
CA LEU A 402 23.78 -8.26 -29.49
C LEU A 402 24.99 -9.06 -29.97
N ALA A 403 24.92 -10.40 -29.94
CA ALA A 403 25.94 -11.29 -30.48
C ALA A 403 26.22 -11.02 -31.96
N ARG A 404 25.18 -10.70 -32.76
CA ARG A 404 25.30 -10.30 -34.18
C ARG A 404 26.22 -9.11 -34.42
N LEU A 405 26.36 -8.19 -33.46
CA LEU A 405 27.27 -7.03 -33.56
C LEU A 405 28.75 -7.43 -33.51
N PHE A 406 29.05 -8.68 -33.14
CA PHE A 406 30.39 -9.26 -33.15
C PHE A 406 30.63 -10.14 -34.40
N THR A 407 29.59 -10.40 -35.22
CA THR A 407 29.69 -11.23 -36.44
C THR A 407 29.70 -10.40 -37.73
N ALA A 408 30.73 -10.55 -38.55
CA ALA A 408 30.90 -9.79 -39.80
C ALA A 408 29.87 -10.10 -40.89
N SER A 409 29.24 -11.27 -40.86
CA SER A 409 28.35 -11.74 -41.94
C SER A 409 27.03 -10.97 -42.05
N ASN A 410 26.65 -10.21 -41.02
CA ASN A 410 25.39 -9.45 -40.96
C ASN A 410 25.59 -7.97 -40.58
N ALA A 411 26.84 -7.50 -40.48
CA ALA A 411 27.18 -6.16 -40.05
C ALA A 411 28.33 -5.60 -40.89
N LYS A 412 28.43 -4.28 -41.03
CA LYS A 412 29.59 -3.64 -41.68
C LYS A 412 30.89 -3.97 -40.97
N VAL A 413 30.85 -4.26 -39.67
CA VAL A 413 32.00 -4.58 -38.81
C VAL A 413 31.70 -5.84 -38.01
N GLY A 414 32.64 -6.80 -38.01
CA GLY A 414 32.68 -7.92 -37.07
C GLY A 414 33.87 -7.80 -36.13
N ILE A 415 33.72 -8.26 -34.88
CA ILE A 415 34.72 -8.11 -33.82
C ILE A 415 35.25 -9.49 -33.45
N ALA A 416 36.53 -9.72 -33.69
CA ALA A 416 37.20 -11.00 -33.46
C ALA A 416 37.91 -11.06 -32.09
N ASN A 417 38.26 -9.91 -31.51
CA ASN A 417 38.93 -9.81 -30.22
C ASN A 417 38.59 -8.49 -29.51
N ILE A 418 38.60 -8.49 -28.18
CA ILE A 418 38.35 -7.31 -27.34
C ILE A 418 39.38 -7.27 -26.21
N LYS A 419 40.07 -6.14 -26.09
CA LYS A 419 40.84 -5.76 -24.90
C LYS A 419 40.06 -4.67 -24.16
N ILE A 420 39.53 -5.04 -22.99
CA ILE A 420 38.79 -4.14 -22.11
C ILE A 420 39.81 -3.36 -21.29
N ASN A 421 39.96 -2.06 -21.56
CA ASN A 421 40.94 -1.24 -20.83
C ASN A 421 40.34 -0.63 -19.56
N ASP A 422 39.09 -0.14 -19.63
CA ASP A 422 38.37 0.41 -18.48
C ASP A 422 36.86 0.19 -18.63
N ILE A 423 36.21 -0.24 -17.54
CA ILE A 423 34.75 -0.26 -17.38
C ILE A 423 34.40 0.63 -16.18
N LYS A 424 33.95 1.84 -16.47
CA LYS A 424 33.32 2.73 -15.49
C LYS A 424 31.86 2.33 -15.34
N GLY A 425 31.37 2.19 -14.12
CA GLY A 425 30.00 1.77 -13.89
C GLY A 425 29.31 2.62 -12.84
N SER A 426 28.02 2.90 -13.04
CA SER A 426 27.18 3.67 -12.13
C SER A 426 25.78 3.08 -12.06
N ILE A 427 25.10 3.28 -10.92
CA ILE A 427 23.71 2.87 -10.76
C ILE A 427 22.81 3.88 -11.50
N SER A 428 22.05 3.39 -12.49
CA SER A 428 21.09 4.19 -13.26
C SER A 428 19.65 4.09 -12.73
N ASN A 429 19.32 3.04 -11.98
CA ASN A 429 18.12 2.97 -11.15
C ASN A 429 18.43 2.15 -9.90
N ASN A 430 18.05 2.65 -8.72
CA ASN A 430 18.24 1.93 -7.45
C ASN A 430 16.94 1.41 -6.81
N ASP A 431 15.80 1.46 -7.52
CA ASP A 431 14.57 0.78 -7.07
C ASP A 431 14.79 -0.74 -7.00
N VAL A 432 14.47 -1.38 -5.87
CA VAL A 432 14.73 -2.80 -5.62
C VAL A 432 14.03 -3.74 -6.61
N ASN A 433 12.92 -3.33 -7.24
CA ASN A 433 12.17 -4.18 -8.17
C ASN A 433 12.82 -4.25 -9.55
N THR A 434 13.48 -3.17 -9.97
CA THR A 434 14.04 -3.00 -11.32
C THR A 434 15.36 -2.21 -11.29
N PRO A 435 16.34 -2.59 -10.45
CA PRO A 435 17.57 -1.83 -10.34
C PRO A 435 18.37 -1.98 -11.63
N SER A 436 19.07 -0.93 -12.04
CA SER A 436 19.83 -0.94 -13.29
C SER A 436 21.19 -0.27 -13.14
N VAL A 437 22.15 -0.78 -13.90
CA VAL A 437 23.53 -0.31 -13.95
C VAL A 437 23.81 0.18 -15.36
N ARG A 438 24.45 1.34 -15.48
CA ARG A 438 25.11 1.79 -16.72
C ARG A 438 26.58 1.46 -16.60
N LEU A 439 27.11 0.69 -17.54
CA LEU A 439 28.55 0.44 -17.68
C LEU A 439 29.00 1.16 -18.96
N SER A 440 29.89 2.13 -18.82
CA SER A 440 30.57 2.78 -19.93
C SER A 440 31.92 2.13 -20.13
N TYR A 441 32.28 1.84 -21.38
CA TYR A 441 33.51 1.15 -21.75
C TYR A 441 34.35 1.99 -22.71
N ASN A 442 35.66 1.83 -22.63
CA ASN A 442 36.64 2.31 -23.59
C ASN A 442 37.57 1.14 -23.93
N ASP A 443 37.27 0.46 -25.02
CA ASP A 443 37.89 -0.81 -25.40
C ASP A 443 38.78 -0.64 -26.63
N LYS A 444 39.70 -1.59 -26.79
CA LYS A 444 40.43 -1.81 -28.05
C LYS A 444 39.94 -3.10 -28.69
N VAL A 445 39.62 -3.06 -29.98
CA VAL A 445 39.06 -4.21 -30.71
C VAL A 445 39.87 -4.53 -31.96
N ASP A 446 40.02 -5.83 -32.21
CA ASP A 446 40.51 -6.37 -33.49
C ASP A 446 39.33 -7.01 -34.23
N GLY A 447 39.32 -6.93 -35.55
CA GLY A 447 38.17 -7.40 -36.31
C GLY A 447 38.28 -7.18 -37.82
N VAL A 448 37.14 -7.30 -38.49
CA VAL A 448 37.02 -7.14 -39.93
C VAL A 448 35.90 -6.17 -40.30
N GLU A 449 36.07 -5.44 -41.38
CA GLU A 449 35.14 -4.44 -41.89
C GLU A 449 34.88 -4.66 -43.38
N ASN A 450 33.61 -4.75 -43.76
CA ASN A 450 33.17 -4.96 -45.14
C ASN A 450 32.94 -3.60 -45.81
N VAL A 451 33.78 -3.26 -46.78
CA VAL A 451 33.78 -2.00 -47.53
C VAL A 451 33.50 -2.32 -49.01
N GLY A 452 32.24 -2.20 -49.41
CA GLY A 452 31.81 -2.66 -50.73
C GLY A 452 31.92 -4.18 -50.84
N THR A 453 32.76 -4.66 -51.75
CA THR A 453 33.08 -6.09 -51.92
C THR A 453 34.35 -6.53 -51.20
N GLU A 454 35.09 -5.63 -50.55
CA GLU A 454 36.34 -5.94 -49.84
C GLU A 454 36.11 -6.17 -48.34
N THR A 455 36.76 -7.18 -47.77
CA THR A 455 36.86 -7.39 -46.32
C THR A 455 38.22 -6.93 -45.82
N LYS A 456 38.26 -5.89 -44.98
CA LYS A 456 39.49 -5.29 -44.43
C LYS A 456 39.68 -5.69 -42.98
N ILE A 457 40.89 -6.10 -42.61
CA ILE A 457 41.24 -6.38 -41.21
C ILE A 457 41.65 -5.08 -40.53
N PHE A 458 41.16 -4.83 -39.32
CA PHE A 458 41.67 -3.79 -38.43
C PHE A 458 42.17 -4.40 -37.11
N ARG A 459 43.12 -3.71 -36.48
CA ARG A 459 43.67 -4.06 -35.17
C ARG A 459 43.71 -2.83 -34.28
N ASP A 460 43.60 -3.05 -32.97
CA ASP A 460 43.70 -2.02 -31.93
C ASP A 460 42.82 -0.77 -32.19
N ARG A 461 41.63 -0.98 -32.81
CA ARG A 461 40.67 0.09 -33.09
C ARG A 461 40.01 0.50 -31.77
N GLY A 462 40.04 1.79 -31.45
CA GLY A 462 39.34 2.32 -30.27
C GLY A 462 37.83 2.24 -30.44
N ARG A 463 37.13 1.80 -29.39
CA ARG A 463 35.67 1.75 -29.33
C ARG A 463 35.18 2.30 -27.99
N THR A 464 34.27 3.27 -28.03
CA THR A 464 33.61 3.76 -26.82
C THR A 464 32.11 3.48 -26.89
N GLY A 465 31.47 3.45 -25.74
CA GLY A 465 30.02 3.27 -25.68
C GLY A 465 29.54 2.95 -24.27
N TYR A 466 28.32 2.45 -24.17
CA TYR A 466 27.79 2.00 -22.89
C TYR A 466 26.78 0.86 -23.06
N VAL A 467 26.67 0.04 -22.03
CA VAL A 467 25.57 -0.91 -21.85
C VAL A 467 24.75 -0.49 -20.64
N ARG A 468 23.42 -0.61 -20.73
CA ARG A 468 22.51 -0.55 -19.58
C ARG A 468 22.00 -1.96 -19.32
N VAL A 469 22.15 -2.41 -18.08
CA VAL A 469 21.69 -3.72 -17.62
C VAL A 469 20.71 -3.51 -16.47
N THR A 470 19.48 -4.02 -16.60
CA THR A 470 18.49 -4.07 -15.53
C THR A 470 18.49 -5.48 -14.94
N TYR A 471 18.41 -5.55 -13.62
CA TYR A 471 18.47 -6.79 -12.86
C TYR A 471 17.13 -7.15 -12.22
N LYS A 472 17.04 -8.41 -11.78
CA LYS A 472 16.07 -8.89 -10.80
C LYS A 472 16.84 -9.74 -9.79
N TYR A 473 16.48 -9.65 -8.51
CA TYR A 473 17.05 -10.53 -7.48
C TYR A 473 16.29 -11.85 -7.38
N ASP A 474 17.01 -12.95 -7.21
CA ASP A 474 16.51 -14.30 -6.93
C ASP A 474 17.19 -14.81 -5.65
N GLU A 475 16.42 -15.36 -4.70
CA GLU A 475 16.93 -15.77 -3.38
C GLU A 475 17.95 -16.92 -3.43
N LYS A 476 18.01 -17.69 -4.54
CA LYS A 476 18.93 -18.83 -4.70
C LYS A 476 20.10 -18.51 -5.64
N LYS A 477 19.89 -17.64 -6.62
CA LYS A 477 20.86 -17.30 -7.67
C LYS A 477 21.48 -15.91 -7.53
N GLY A 478 20.94 -15.07 -6.65
CA GLY A 478 21.35 -13.67 -6.48
C GLY A 478 20.85 -12.79 -7.62
N TRP A 479 21.69 -11.84 -8.05
CA TRP A 479 21.36 -10.91 -9.13
C TRP A 479 21.37 -11.58 -10.51
N LEU A 480 20.25 -11.50 -11.22
CA LEU A 480 20.08 -12.03 -12.58
C LEU A 480 19.72 -10.93 -13.58
N VAL A 481 20.25 -11.04 -14.80
CA VAL A 481 20.00 -10.10 -15.91
C VAL A 481 18.54 -10.20 -16.36
N ASN A 482 17.77 -9.14 -16.17
CA ASN A 482 16.37 -9.06 -16.58
C ASN A 482 16.23 -8.38 -17.96
N TYR A 483 17.02 -7.34 -18.21
CA TYR A 483 17.06 -6.61 -19.47
C TYR A 483 18.46 -6.11 -19.76
N LEU A 484 18.88 -6.11 -21.02
CA LEU A 484 20.18 -5.58 -21.43
C LEU A 484 20.06 -4.85 -22.76
N TYR A 485 20.67 -3.68 -22.85
CA TYR A 485 20.69 -2.81 -24.01
C TYR A 485 22.08 -2.20 -24.17
N MET A 486 22.67 -2.34 -25.35
CA MET A 486 24.01 -1.83 -25.66
C MET A 486 23.90 -0.72 -26.71
N TYR A 487 24.63 0.37 -26.47
CA TYR A 487 24.91 1.42 -27.44
C TYR A 487 26.39 1.35 -27.81
N LEU A 488 26.66 1.27 -29.11
CA LEU A 488 27.98 1.39 -29.72
C LEU A 488 28.11 2.81 -30.27
N GLY A 489 29.18 3.52 -29.89
CA GLY A 489 29.56 4.82 -30.47
C GLY A 489 30.58 4.64 -31.58
#